data_AF-A0A2L0F6H4-F1
#
_entry.id   AF-A0A2L0F6H4-F1
#
_cell.length_a   1.000
_cell.length_b   1.000
_cell.length_c   1.000
_cell.angle_alpha   90.00
_cell.angle_beta   90.00
_cell.angle_gamma   90.00
#
_symmetry.space_group_name_H-M   'P 1'
#
loop_
_entity.id
_entity.type
_entity.pdbx_description
1 polymer ?
#
loop_
_entity_poly.entity_id
_entity_poly.type
_entity_poly.pdbx_seq_one_letter_code
_entity_poly.pdbx_strand_id
1 'polypeptide(L)'
;MRVTASPGRARRLRAAALALLLAAAHAPLLGACAAQASQLEQGRALRTGKPPYDEFFEAARALREESLRAEELAGAARVELARALGLDPRAAGDAALVDEAARARAAELRASGVALHVDLVPEARLVRGGRALGAEDRSLIEAVEACLKSSLAASKKLGELSKRAAELEKKRAELAAESTEALADDPRYREVKRELEAAERVLAESGALADRHAGKASKLVLDLVLAIDAGAGAVPARRSAASRAPARPAAAGAKAPSRRGGSAGAAPKPPPQPPRGGDDFDP
;
A
#
# COMPACT_ATOMS: atom_id res chain seq x y z
N MET A 1 51.87 -45.89 -1.69
CA MET A 1 51.31 -44.90 -0.73
C MET A 1 50.04 -45.48 -0.11
N ARG A 2 50.06 -45.83 1.18
CA ARG A 2 48.86 -46.34 1.89
C ARG A 2 48.08 -45.15 2.46
N VAL A 3 46.92 -44.87 1.88
CA VAL A 3 45.98 -43.85 2.39
C VAL A 3 45.28 -44.44 3.61
N THR A 4 45.65 -43.97 4.80
CA THR A 4 44.97 -44.33 6.05
C THR A 4 43.66 -43.53 6.13
N ALA A 5 42.54 -44.19 5.85
CA ALA A 5 41.22 -43.59 5.99
C ALA A 5 40.94 -43.27 7.47
N SER A 6 40.77 -41.98 7.78
CA SER A 6 40.54 -41.50 9.14
C SER A 6 39.19 -42.02 9.68
N PRO A 7 39.17 -42.78 10.81
CA PRO A 7 37.96 -43.38 11.37
C PRO A 7 36.95 -42.36 11.94
N GLY A 8 37.22 -41.05 11.82
CA GLY A 8 36.37 -39.97 12.34
C GLY A 8 35.10 -39.69 11.54
N ARG A 9 35.08 -39.93 10.21
CA ARG A 9 33.92 -39.55 9.36
C ARG A 9 32.69 -40.43 9.59
N ALA A 10 32.88 -41.73 9.74
CA ALA A 10 31.78 -42.67 9.99
C ALA A 10 31.11 -42.43 11.36
N ARG A 11 31.88 -42.05 12.39
CA ARG A 11 31.33 -41.71 13.72
C ARG A 11 30.54 -40.41 13.71
N ARG A 12 31.00 -39.39 12.96
CA ARG A 12 30.27 -38.11 12.82
C ARG A 12 28.94 -38.25 12.08
N LEU A 13 28.91 -39.07 11.02
CA LEU A 13 27.67 -39.32 10.27
C LEU A 13 26.64 -40.10 11.10
N ARG A 14 27.07 -41.08 11.90
CA ARG A 14 26.18 -41.82 12.81
C ARG A 14 25.63 -40.93 13.93
N ALA A 15 26.45 -40.05 14.50
CA ALA A 15 25.98 -39.09 15.50
C ALA A 15 24.96 -38.08 14.93
N ALA A 16 25.18 -37.59 13.71
CA ALA A 16 24.25 -36.68 13.05
C ALA A 16 22.90 -37.35 12.71
N ALA A 17 22.93 -38.59 12.22
CA ALA A 17 21.71 -39.34 11.92
C ALA A 17 20.88 -39.64 13.19
N LEU A 18 21.56 -39.94 14.30
CA LEU A 18 20.90 -40.22 15.59
C LEU A 18 20.31 -38.95 16.22
N ALA A 19 20.97 -37.79 16.06
CA ALA A 19 20.42 -36.50 16.46
C ALA A 19 19.18 -36.11 15.64
N LEU A 20 19.17 -36.40 14.32
CA LEU A 20 18.01 -36.17 13.46
C LEU A 20 16.82 -37.06 13.81
N LEU A 21 17.07 -38.34 14.15
CA LEU A 21 16.02 -39.26 14.61
C LEU A 21 15.47 -38.86 15.99
N LEU A 22 16.33 -38.40 16.90
CA LEU A 22 15.88 -37.85 18.19
C LEU A 22 15.08 -36.56 18.00
N ALA A 23 15.50 -35.65 17.13
CA ALA A 23 14.73 -34.43 16.84
C ALA A 23 13.36 -34.75 16.20
N ALA A 24 13.30 -35.72 15.28
CA ALA A 24 12.05 -36.15 14.67
C ALA A 24 11.10 -36.87 15.65
N ALA A 25 11.65 -37.61 16.63
CA ALA A 25 10.85 -38.29 17.65
C ALA A 25 10.27 -37.34 18.72
N HIS A 26 10.89 -36.18 18.94
CA HIS A 26 10.45 -35.20 19.95
C HIS A 26 9.67 -34.00 19.36
N ALA A 27 9.65 -33.85 18.03
CA ALA A 27 8.84 -32.83 17.34
C ALA A 27 7.32 -32.87 17.69
N PRO A 28 6.64 -34.04 17.81
CA PRO A 28 5.20 -34.04 18.12
C PRO A 28 4.88 -33.63 19.56
N LEU A 29 5.81 -33.78 20.51
CA LEU A 29 5.60 -33.37 21.91
C LEU A 29 5.72 -31.85 22.11
N LEU A 30 6.49 -31.17 21.25
CA LEU A 30 6.54 -29.70 21.22
C LEU A 30 5.39 -29.09 20.41
N GLY A 31 4.76 -29.87 19.52
CA GLY A 31 3.59 -29.46 18.75
C GLY A 31 2.28 -29.39 19.54
N ALA A 32 2.19 -30.09 20.68
CA ALA A 32 0.99 -30.11 21.52
C ALA A 32 0.75 -28.80 22.31
N CYS A 33 1.75 -27.90 22.35
CA CYS A 33 1.63 -26.58 22.98
C CYS A 33 1.46 -25.44 21.96
N ALA A 34 1.43 -25.73 20.65
CA ALA A 34 1.09 -24.70 19.67
C ALA A 34 -0.38 -24.33 19.86
N ALA A 35 -0.64 -23.10 20.31
CA ALA A 35 -1.99 -22.58 20.46
C ALA A 35 -2.75 -22.80 19.14
N GLN A 36 -3.76 -23.68 19.17
CA GLN A 36 -4.53 -24.06 17.98
C GLN A 36 -5.07 -22.81 17.29
N ALA A 37 -4.78 -22.57 16.01
CA ALA A 37 -5.30 -21.38 15.33
C ALA A 37 -6.82 -21.26 15.52
N SER A 38 -7.31 -20.05 15.78
CA SER A 38 -8.75 -19.77 15.87
C SER A 38 -9.46 -20.12 14.56
N GLN A 39 -10.77 -20.34 14.62
CA GLN A 39 -11.58 -20.58 13.43
C GLN A 39 -11.51 -19.38 12.48
N LEU A 40 -11.57 -18.16 13.03
CA LEU A 40 -11.43 -16.94 12.23
C LEU A 40 -10.08 -16.82 11.53
N GLU A 41 -8.97 -17.15 12.20
CA GLU A 41 -7.63 -17.20 11.59
C GLU A 41 -7.49 -18.29 10.52
N GLN A 42 -8.34 -19.32 10.57
CA GLN A 42 -8.46 -20.34 9.51
C GLN A 42 -9.44 -19.95 8.40
N GLY A 43 -10.08 -18.77 8.48
CA GLY A 43 -11.05 -18.29 7.50
C GLY A 43 -12.45 -18.89 7.67
N ARG A 44 -12.79 -19.36 8.87
CA ARG A 44 -14.11 -19.90 9.22
C ARG A 44 -14.76 -19.01 10.27
N ALA A 45 -16.07 -18.82 10.18
CA ALA A 45 -16.82 -18.09 11.19
C ALA A 45 -17.34 -19.06 12.26
N LEU A 46 -17.15 -18.71 13.54
CA LEU A 46 -17.70 -19.49 14.65
C LEU A 46 -19.24 -19.36 14.64
N ARG A 47 -19.93 -20.49 14.84
CA ARG A 47 -21.39 -20.55 15.02
C ARG A 47 -21.72 -20.83 16.48
N THR A 48 -22.11 -19.77 17.17
CA THR A 48 -22.55 -19.76 18.56
C THR A 48 -24.06 -19.98 18.66
N GLY A 49 -24.86 -19.75 17.62
CA GLY A 49 -26.32 -19.79 17.72
C GLY A 49 -26.90 -18.58 18.49
N LYS A 50 -26.06 -17.62 18.87
CA LYS A 50 -26.45 -16.30 19.36
C LYS A 50 -26.27 -15.31 18.21
N PRO A 51 -27.37 -14.74 17.66
CA PRO A 51 -27.31 -13.88 16.47
C PRO A 51 -26.22 -12.79 16.48
N PRO A 52 -26.03 -11.99 17.56
CA PRO A 52 -25.06 -10.90 17.50
C PRO A 52 -23.61 -11.38 17.33
N TYR A 53 -23.25 -12.53 17.91
CA TYR A 53 -21.92 -13.11 17.77
C TYR A 53 -21.74 -13.77 16.40
N ASP A 54 -22.75 -14.49 15.91
CA ASP A 54 -22.69 -15.16 14.61
C ASP A 54 -22.59 -14.15 13.45
N GLU A 55 -23.37 -13.07 13.51
CA GLU A 55 -23.30 -11.97 12.55
C GLU A 55 -21.93 -11.27 12.59
N PHE A 56 -21.39 -11.04 13.77
CA PHE A 56 -20.06 -10.47 13.94
C PHE A 56 -18.97 -11.37 13.33
N PHE A 57 -18.96 -12.66 13.65
CA PHE A 57 -17.94 -13.58 13.13
C PHE A 57 -18.03 -13.78 11.62
N GLU A 58 -19.25 -13.82 11.06
CA GLU A 58 -19.42 -13.85 9.60
C GLU A 58 -18.95 -12.56 8.94
N ALA A 59 -19.25 -11.39 9.53
CA ALA A 59 -18.78 -10.11 9.01
C ALA A 59 -17.25 -9.99 9.06
N ALA A 60 -16.61 -10.43 10.15
CA ALA A 60 -15.15 -10.44 10.29
C ALA A 60 -14.49 -11.38 9.27
N ARG A 61 -15.07 -12.58 9.05
CA ARG A 61 -14.61 -13.52 8.01
C ARG A 61 -14.73 -12.89 6.61
N ALA A 62 -15.89 -12.33 6.28
CA ALA A 62 -16.14 -11.71 4.98
C ALA A 62 -15.16 -10.56 4.72
N LEU A 63 -14.92 -9.71 5.74
CA LEU A 63 -13.94 -8.61 5.65
C LEU A 63 -12.53 -9.14 5.34
N ARG A 64 -12.11 -10.22 5.98
CA ARG A 64 -10.81 -10.85 5.71
C ARG A 64 -10.72 -11.40 4.30
N GLU A 65 -11.75 -12.06 3.81
CA GLU A 65 -11.78 -12.55 2.42
C GLU A 65 -11.71 -11.39 1.42
N GLU A 66 -12.43 -10.30 1.68
CA GLU A 66 -12.36 -9.09 0.87
C GLU A 66 -10.97 -8.41 0.93
N SER A 67 -10.31 -8.39 2.10
CA SER A 67 -8.99 -7.79 2.26
C SER A 67 -7.90 -8.60 1.57
N LEU A 68 -8.00 -9.94 1.53
CA LEU A 68 -7.08 -10.78 0.75
C LEU A 68 -7.21 -10.52 -0.76
N ARG A 69 -8.42 -10.22 -1.24
CA ARG A 69 -8.65 -9.83 -2.65
C ARG A 69 -8.24 -8.38 -2.95
N ALA A 70 -7.90 -7.58 -1.95
CA ALA A 70 -7.47 -6.19 -2.14
C ALA A 70 -6.22 -6.08 -3.03
N GLU A 71 -5.29 -7.01 -2.89
CA GLU A 71 -4.07 -7.03 -3.69
C GLU A 71 -4.37 -7.26 -5.16
N GLU A 72 -5.27 -8.19 -5.47
CA GLU A 72 -5.69 -8.50 -6.84
C GLU A 72 -6.37 -7.28 -7.49
N LEU A 73 -7.26 -6.60 -6.74
CA LEU A 73 -7.94 -5.39 -7.21
C LEU A 73 -6.95 -4.25 -7.54
N ALA A 74 -5.94 -4.07 -6.70
CA ALA A 74 -4.90 -3.06 -6.93
C ALA A 74 -3.96 -3.44 -8.10
N GLY A 75 -3.73 -4.74 -8.32
CA GLY A 75 -2.86 -5.25 -9.39
C GLY A 75 -3.52 -5.23 -10.78
N ALA A 76 -4.82 -5.54 -10.87
CA ALA A 76 -5.54 -5.69 -12.14
C ALA A 76 -5.47 -4.43 -13.02
N ALA A 77 -5.55 -3.24 -12.42
CA ALA A 77 -5.44 -1.96 -13.12
C ALA A 77 -4.12 -1.80 -13.91
N ARG A 78 -3.01 -2.31 -13.34
CA ARG A 78 -1.68 -2.19 -13.97
C ARG A 78 -1.49 -3.16 -15.13
N VAL A 79 -2.22 -4.27 -15.18
CA VAL A 79 -2.07 -5.29 -16.23
C VAL A 79 -2.43 -4.73 -17.60
N GLU A 80 -3.57 -4.03 -17.71
CA GLU A 80 -3.99 -3.44 -18.99
C GLU A 80 -3.06 -2.28 -19.40
N LEU A 81 -2.61 -1.48 -18.43
CA LEU A 81 -1.64 -0.42 -18.70
C LEU A 81 -0.30 -1.00 -19.21
N ALA A 82 0.22 -2.06 -18.59
CA ALA A 82 1.44 -2.72 -19.01
C ALA A 82 1.33 -3.22 -20.47
N ARG A 83 0.21 -3.84 -20.84
CA ARG A 83 -0.05 -4.26 -22.23
C ARG A 83 -0.05 -3.09 -23.20
N ALA A 84 -0.73 -2.00 -22.86
CA ALA A 84 -0.79 -0.81 -23.71
C ALA A 84 0.58 -0.12 -23.87
N LEU A 85 1.47 -0.28 -22.89
CA LEU A 85 2.86 0.17 -22.96
C LEU A 85 3.77 -0.80 -23.73
N GLY A 86 3.26 -1.92 -24.22
CA GLY A 86 4.03 -2.95 -24.90
C GLY A 86 4.90 -3.80 -23.97
N LEU A 87 4.61 -3.79 -22.67
CA LEU A 87 5.28 -4.61 -21.67
C LEU A 87 4.59 -5.98 -21.53
N ASP A 88 5.33 -6.97 -21.01
CA ASP A 88 4.74 -8.26 -20.61
C ASP A 88 3.71 -8.02 -19.48
N PRO A 89 2.50 -8.61 -19.52
CA PRO A 89 1.51 -8.51 -18.45
C PRO A 89 2.04 -8.87 -17.04
N ARG A 90 3.05 -9.73 -16.95
CA ARG A 90 3.71 -10.11 -15.69
C ARG A 90 4.53 -8.96 -15.10
N ALA A 91 4.96 -8.00 -15.93
CA ALA A 91 5.61 -6.78 -15.49
C ALA A 91 4.68 -5.87 -14.66
N ALA A 92 3.36 -6.10 -14.67
CA ALA A 92 2.41 -5.36 -13.84
C ALA A 92 2.65 -5.51 -12.32
N GLY A 93 3.41 -6.54 -11.91
CA GLY A 93 3.90 -6.68 -10.53
C GLY A 93 5.02 -5.69 -10.16
N ASP A 94 5.77 -5.20 -11.14
CA ASP A 94 6.81 -4.19 -10.98
C ASP A 94 6.24 -2.81 -11.30
N ALA A 95 5.73 -2.14 -10.26
CA ALA A 95 5.16 -0.80 -10.40
C ALA A 95 6.18 0.21 -10.95
N ALA A 96 7.46 0.10 -10.58
CA ALA A 96 8.48 1.07 -11.00
C ALA A 96 8.71 1.01 -12.52
N LEU A 97 8.78 -0.21 -13.07
CA LEU A 97 8.93 -0.43 -14.51
C LEU A 97 7.74 0.11 -15.31
N VAL A 98 6.50 -0.16 -14.84
CA VAL A 98 5.28 0.35 -15.49
C VAL A 98 5.23 1.88 -15.44
N ASP A 99 5.55 2.49 -14.29
CA ASP A 99 5.55 3.94 -14.12
C ASP A 99 6.61 4.63 -15.00
N GLU A 100 7.80 4.05 -15.11
CA GLU A 100 8.87 4.55 -15.98
C GLU A 100 8.48 4.48 -17.46
N ALA A 101 7.92 3.36 -17.91
CA ALA A 101 7.43 3.21 -19.27
C ALA A 101 6.29 4.19 -19.59
N ALA A 102 5.37 4.40 -18.64
CA ALA A 102 4.29 5.39 -18.77
C ALA A 102 4.86 6.81 -18.90
N ARG A 103 5.86 7.18 -18.10
CA ARG A 103 6.56 8.48 -18.20
C ARG A 103 7.26 8.66 -19.54
N ALA A 104 7.97 7.63 -20.02
CA ALA A 104 8.65 7.66 -21.31
C ALA A 104 7.67 7.89 -22.45
N ARG A 105 6.57 7.12 -22.50
CA ARG A 105 5.54 7.30 -23.52
C ARG A 105 4.81 8.64 -23.43
N ALA A 106 4.52 9.12 -22.22
CA ALA A 106 3.97 10.46 -22.05
C ALA A 106 4.93 11.55 -22.56
N ALA A 107 6.24 11.39 -22.38
CA ALA A 107 7.24 12.30 -22.93
C ALA A 107 7.31 12.26 -24.47
N GLU A 108 7.21 11.09 -25.09
CA GLU A 108 7.15 10.93 -26.54
C GLU A 108 5.91 11.62 -27.14
N LEU A 109 4.73 11.38 -26.55
CA LEU A 109 3.49 12.03 -26.97
C LEU A 109 3.63 13.56 -26.92
N ARG A 110 4.22 14.09 -25.84
CA ARG A 110 4.51 15.51 -25.71
C ARG A 110 5.49 16.04 -26.75
N ALA A 111 6.60 15.34 -26.98
CA ALA A 111 7.56 15.70 -28.02
C ALA A 111 6.93 15.72 -29.42
N SER A 112 5.91 14.89 -29.62
CA SER A 112 5.14 14.83 -30.86
C SER A 112 4.09 15.95 -31.02
N GLY A 113 3.91 16.81 -30.01
CA GLY A 113 2.96 17.93 -30.01
C GLY A 113 1.59 17.61 -29.44
N VAL A 114 1.47 16.53 -28.67
CA VAL A 114 0.24 16.17 -27.94
C VAL A 114 0.30 16.78 -26.54
N ALA A 115 -0.74 17.52 -26.17
CA ALA A 115 -0.94 18.00 -24.81
C ALA A 115 -1.91 17.06 -24.09
N LEU A 116 -1.53 16.58 -22.92
CA LEU A 116 -2.34 15.72 -22.07
C LEU A 116 -2.45 16.39 -20.71
N HIS A 117 -3.65 16.37 -20.13
CA HIS A 117 -3.92 16.84 -18.78
C HIS A 117 -4.86 15.87 -18.08
N VAL A 118 -4.61 15.60 -16.80
CA VAL A 118 -5.48 14.73 -16.00
C VAL A 118 -6.41 15.58 -15.14
N ASP A 119 -7.71 15.39 -15.34
CA ASP A 119 -8.74 15.90 -14.43
C ASP A 119 -9.19 14.77 -13.52
N LEU A 120 -9.16 14.97 -12.20
CA LEU A 120 -9.53 13.96 -11.20
C LEU A 120 -10.96 14.12 -10.67
N VAL A 121 -11.66 15.20 -11.01
CA VAL A 121 -12.95 15.55 -10.38
C VAL A 121 -14.05 15.72 -11.43
N PRO A 122 -15.21 15.03 -11.31
CA PRO A 122 -15.63 14.05 -10.29
C PRO A 122 -15.13 12.62 -10.54
N GLU A 123 -14.67 12.34 -11.75
CA GLU A 123 -14.13 11.06 -12.21
C GLU A 123 -12.79 11.32 -12.91
N ALA A 124 -11.83 10.41 -12.79
CA ALA A 124 -10.56 10.55 -13.48
C ALA A 124 -10.76 10.54 -15.00
N ARG A 125 -10.35 11.61 -15.67
CA ARG A 125 -10.47 11.82 -17.12
C ARG A 125 -9.18 12.39 -17.67
N LEU A 126 -8.87 12.02 -18.90
CA LEU A 126 -7.70 12.53 -19.59
C LEU A 126 -8.14 13.50 -20.69
N VAL A 127 -7.87 14.79 -20.46
CA VAL A 127 -8.14 15.87 -21.40
C VAL A 127 -6.97 15.94 -22.39
N ARG A 128 -7.32 15.96 -23.68
CA ARG A 128 -6.36 15.90 -24.79
C ARG A 128 -6.43 17.19 -25.59
N GLY A 129 -5.27 17.69 -26.02
CA GLY A 129 -5.13 18.81 -26.95
C GLY A 129 -3.96 18.60 -27.90
N GLY A 130 -3.86 19.44 -28.92
CA GLY A 130 -2.77 19.38 -29.90
C GLY A 130 -3.10 18.57 -31.15
N ARG A 131 -2.12 17.83 -31.68
CA ARG A 131 -2.24 17.14 -32.98
C ARG A 131 -3.18 15.93 -32.97
N ALA A 132 -3.58 15.48 -34.16
CA ALA A 132 -4.30 14.23 -34.33
C ALA A 132 -3.46 13.02 -33.88
N LEU A 133 -4.09 12.10 -33.16
CA LEU A 133 -3.45 10.90 -32.61
C LEU A 133 -3.58 9.71 -33.55
N GLY A 134 -2.53 8.89 -33.64
CA GLY A 134 -2.58 7.57 -34.25
C GLY A 134 -3.44 6.59 -33.44
N ALA A 135 -3.73 5.42 -34.00
CA ALA A 135 -4.54 4.40 -33.32
C ALA A 135 -3.85 3.89 -32.04
N GLU A 136 -2.54 3.69 -32.08
CA GLU A 136 -1.74 3.25 -30.93
C GLU A 136 -1.77 4.27 -29.78
N ASP A 137 -1.52 5.55 -30.09
CA ASP A 137 -1.56 6.63 -29.10
C ASP A 137 -2.93 6.74 -28.42
N ARG A 138 -4.03 6.55 -29.17
CA ARG A 138 -5.39 6.54 -28.62
C ARG A 138 -5.59 5.36 -27.68
N SER A 139 -5.19 4.16 -28.09
CA SER A 139 -5.28 2.96 -27.25
C SER A 139 -4.48 3.10 -25.95
N LEU A 140 -3.30 3.72 -26.01
CA LEU A 140 -2.51 4.00 -24.82
C LEU A 140 -3.22 4.98 -23.88
N ILE A 141 -3.75 6.08 -24.41
CA ILE A 141 -4.49 7.06 -23.60
C ILE A 141 -5.72 6.44 -22.95
N GLU A 142 -6.46 5.61 -23.68
CA GLU A 142 -7.62 4.88 -23.15
C GLU A 142 -7.21 3.93 -22.02
N ALA A 143 -6.10 3.21 -22.17
CA ALA A 143 -5.57 2.34 -21.12
C ALA A 143 -5.11 3.12 -19.88
N VAL A 144 -4.48 4.29 -20.06
CA VAL A 144 -4.11 5.19 -18.97
C VAL A 144 -5.34 5.71 -18.24
N GLU A 145 -6.36 6.18 -18.97
CA GLU A 145 -7.62 6.66 -18.39
C GLU A 145 -8.35 5.54 -17.63
N ALA A 146 -8.40 4.33 -18.19
CA ALA A 146 -8.96 3.16 -17.53
C ALA A 146 -8.20 2.82 -16.25
N CYS A 147 -6.86 2.84 -16.28
CA CYS A 147 -6.00 2.59 -15.13
C CYS A 147 -6.21 3.62 -14.01
N LEU A 148 -6.33 4.90 -14.36
CA LEU A 148 -6.63 5.98 -13.41
C LEU A 148 -8.00 5.76 -12.74
N LYS A 149 -9.04 5.46 -13.53
CA LYS A 149 -10.40 5.18 -13.03
C LYS A 149 -10.42 3.96 -12.10
N SER A 150 -9.83 2.85 -12.53
CA SER A 150 -9.81 1.61 -11.73
C SER A 150 -8.99 1.77 -10.46
N SER A 151 -7.86 2.48 -10.51
CA SER A 151 -7.02 2.71 -9.32
C SER A 151 -7.71 3.62 -8.30
N LEU A 152 -8.40 4.66 -8.77
CA LEU A 152 -9.18 5.54 -7.89
C LEU A 152 -10.39 4.82 -7.29
N ALA A 153 -11.09 3.99 -8.07
CA ALA A 153 -12.16 3.14 -7.57
C ALA A 153 -11.66 2.11 -6.54
N ALA A 154 -10.52 1.46 -6.81
CA ALA A 154 -9.88 0.55 -5.87
C ALA A 154 -9.49 1.26 -4.58
N SER A 155 -8.85 2.43 -4.66
CA SER A 155 -8.48 3.23 -3.49
C SER A 155 -9.69 3.56 -2.61
N LYS A 156 -10.81 4.00 -3.20
CA LYS A 156 -12.07 4.27 -2.48
C LYS A 156 -12.60 3.03 -1.78
N LYS A 157 -12.74 1.91 -2.51
CA LYS A 157 -13.26 0.65 -1.98
C LYS A 157 -12.39 0.09 -0.83
N LEU A 158 -11.07 0.22 -0.96
CA LEU A 158 -10.12 -0.20 0.08
C LEU A 158 -10.16 0.72 1.30
N GLY A 159 -10.35 2.02 1.11
CA GLY A 159 -10.62 2.95 2.21
C GLY A 159 -11.92 2.64 2.95
N GLU A 160 -12.97 2.21 2.24
CA GLU A 160 -14.22 1.73 2.86
C GLU A 160 -14.03 0.43 3.64
N LEU A 161 -13.19 -0.49 3.15
CA LEU A 161 -12.82 -1.71 3.89
C LEU A 161 -12.13 -1.39 5.22
N SER A 162 -11.18 -0.45 5.22
CA SER A 162 -10.52 0.00 6.46
C SER A 162 -11.51 0.61 7.46
N LYS A 163 -12.47 1.43 7.00
CA LYS A 163 -13.55 1.95 7.85
C LYS A 163 -14.41 0.84 8.43
N ARG A 164 -14.84 -0.13 7.61
CA ARG A 164 -15.59 -1.31 8.07
C ARG A 164 -14.82 -2.13 9.10
N ALA A 165 -13.49 -2.26 8.95
CA ALA A 165 -12.64 -2.92 9.93
C ALA A 165 -12.70 -2.22 11.30
N ALA A 166 -12.58 -0.90 11.32
CA ALA A 166 -12.66 -0.10 12.54
C ALA A 166 -14.06 -0.13 13.19
N GLU A 167 -15.13 -0.18 12.40
CA GLU A 167 -16.50 -0.35 12.90
C GLU A 167 -16.71 -1.73 13.53
N LEU A 168 -16.20 -2.79 12.88
CA LEU A 168 -16.23 -4.14 13.44
C LEU A 168 -15.40 -4.26 14.72
N GLU A 169 -14.27 -3.55 14.83
CA GLU A 169 -13.48 -3.55 16.06
C GLU A 169 -14.24 -2.92 17.24
N LYS A 170 -15.01 -1.85 16.99
CA LYS A 170 -15.90 -1.28 18.02
C LYS A 170 -16.95 -2.30 18.47
N LYS A 171 -17.63 -2.95 17.51
CA LYS A 171 -18.60 -4.02 17.81
C LYS A 171 -17.98 -5.18 18.57
N ARG A 172 -16.75 -5.57 18.22
CA ARG A 172 -15.99 -6.60 18.92
C ARG A 172 -15.77 -6.22 20.38
N ALA A 173 -15.38 -4.98 20.65
CA ALA A 173 -15.15 -4.50 22.01
C ALA A 173 -16.46 -4.46 22.83
N GLU A 174 -17.57 -4.03 22.22
CA GLU A 174 -18.92 -4.06 22.83
C GLU A 174 -19.33 -5.50 23.20
N LEU A 175 -19.25 -6.43 22.24
CA LEU A 175 -19.56 -7.85 22.48
C LEU A 175 -18.64 -8.48 23.53
N ALA A 176 -17.35 -8.12 23.54
CA ALA A 176 -16.41 -8.61 24.54
C ALA A 176 -16.76 -8.11 25.95
N ALA A 177 -17.18 -6.86 26.10
CA ALA A 177 -17.61 -6.30 27.39
C ALA A 177 -18.88 -7.00 27.92
N GLU A 178 -19.83 -7.29 27.04
CA GLU A 178 -21.10 -7.96 27.38
C GLU A 178 -20.96 -9.48 27.54
N SER A 179 -19.86 -10.08 27.05
CA SER A 179 -19.71 -11.53 26.94
C SER A 179 -19.82 -12.29 28.25
N THR A 180 -19.40 -11.71 29.37
CA THR A 180 -19.43 -12.39 30.69
C THR A 180 -20.86 -12.60 31.17
N GLU A 181 -21.75 -11.63 30.93
CA GLU A 181 -23.16 -11.72 31.30
C GLU A 181 -23.95 -12.49 30.24
N ALA A 182 -23.80 -12.13 28.96
CA ALA A 182 -24.57 -12.72 27.86
C ALA A 182 -24.28 -14.22 27.62
N LEU A 183 -23.13 -14.71 28.10
CA LEU A 183 -22.68 -16.09 27.93
C LEU A 183 -22.43 -16.83 29.26
N ALA A 184 -22.92 -16.33 30.39
CA ALA A 184 -22.65 -16.89 31.73
C ALA A 184 -22.92 -18.41 31.82
N ASP A 185 -24.01 -18.87 31.19
CA ASP A 185 -24.43 -20.28 31.17
C ASP A 185 -24.03 -21.02 29.88
N ASP A 186 -23.30 -20.39 28.95
CA ASP A 186 -22.92 -21.02 27.68
C ASP A 186 -21.59 -21.80 27.84
N PRO A 187 -21.57 -23.13 27.61
CA PRO A 187 -20.34 -23.92 27.71
C PRO A 187 -19.24 -23.47 26.74
N ARG A 188 -19.59 -22.73 25.68
CA ARG A 188 -18.65 -22.20 24.69
C ARG A 188 -18.09 -20.82 25.03
N TYR A 189 -18.39 -20.26 26.20
CA TYR A 189 -17.88 -18.93 26.60
C TYR A 189 -16.38 -18.74 26.34
N ARG A 190 -15.56 -19.73 26.72
CA ARG A 190 -14.10 -19.69 26.52
C ARG A 190 -13.71 -19.67 25.04
N GLU A 191 -14.43 -20.40 24.20
CA GLU A 191 -14.21 -20.42 22.75
C GLU A 191 -14.61 -19.08 22.14
N VAL A 192 -15.77 -18.53 22.49
CA VAL A 192 -16.22 -17.22 22.00
C VAL A 192 -15.24 -16.12 22.41
N LYS A 193 -14.78 -16.10 23.66
CA LYS A 193 -13.79 -15.14 24.14
C LYS A 193 -12.49 -15.22 23.31
N ARG A 194 -12.00 -16.44 23.07
CA ARG A 194 -10.81 -16.67 22.25
C ARG A 194 -10.99 -16.21 20.81
N GLU A 195 -12.14 -16.48 20.21
CA GLU A 195 -12.45 -16.03 18.84
C GLU A 195 -12.60 -14.50 18.77
N LEU A 196 -13.12 -13.83 19.81
CA LEU A 196 -13.15 -12.36 19.87
C LEU A 196 -11.75 -11.75 19.96
N GLU A 197 -10.82 -12.37 20.70
CA GLU A 197 -9.39 -11.99 20.73
C GLU A 197 -8.68 -12.27 19.40
N ALA A 198 -9.06 -13.33 18.70
CA ALA A 198 -8.55 -13.58 17.35
C ALA A 198 -9.12 -12.59 16.33
N ALA A 199 -10.39 -12.21 16.46
CA ALA A 199 -11.05 -11.23 15.61
C ALA A 199 -10.32 -9.89 15.64
N GLU A 200 -9.90 -9.42 16.82
CA GLU A 200 -9.09 -8.19 16.96
C GLU A 200 -7.86 -8.21 16.04
N ARG A 201 -7.10 -9.30 16.06
CA ARG A 201 -5.90 -9.47 15.23
C ARG A 201 -6.24 -9.51 13.73
N VAL A 202 -7.29 -10.26 13.36
CA VAL A 202 -7.73 -10.39 11.96
C VAL A 202 -8.27 -9.06 11.40
N LEU A 203 -9.03 -8.31 12.20
CA LEU A 203 -9.58 -7.01 11.82
C LEU A 203 -8.47 -5.97 11.68
N ALA A 204 -7.52 -5.93 12.63
CA ALA A 204 -6.36 -5.05 12.56
C ALA A 204 -5.49 -5.35 11.32
N GLU A 205 -5.20 -6.62 11.04
CA GLU A 205 -4.47 -7.03 9.84
C GLU A 205 -5.22 -6.66 8.56
N SER A 206 -6.52 -6.95 8.49
CA SER A 206 -7.35 -6.64 7.32
C SER A 206 -7.43 -5.14 7.05
N GLY A 207 -7.58 -4.33 8.09
CA GLY A 207 -7.56 -2.87 8.00
C GLY A 207 -6.22 -2.34 7.51
N ALA A 208 -5.11 -2.82 8.10
CA ALA A 208 -3.76 -2.42 7.69
C ALA A 208 -3.44 -2.81 6.24
N LEU A 209 -3.87 -3.99 5.79
CA LEU A 209 -3.76 -4.40 4.38
C LEU A 209 -4.57 -3.48 3.48
N ALA A 210 -5.84 -3.22 3.82
CA ALA A 210 -6.70 -2.34 3.05
C ALA A 210 -6.09 -0.93 2.91
N ASP A 211 -5.59 -0.34 4.00
CA ASP A 211 -4.93 0.97 3.99
C ASP A 211 -3.65 0.97 3.14
N ARG A 212 -2.82 -0.06 3.27
CA ARG A 212 -1.59 -0.20 2.48
C ARG A 212 -1.90 -0.27 0.99
N HIS A 213 -2.90 -1.05 0.59
CA HIS A 213 -3.28 -1.20 -0.81
C HIS A 213 -4.01 0.04 -1.35
N ALA A 214 -4.84 0.71 -0.52
CA ALA A 214 -5.44 2.00 -0.86
C ALA A 214 -4.37 3.05 -1.13
N GLY A 215 -3.35 3.13 -0.26
CA GLY A 215 -2.21 4.03 -0.41
C GLY A 215 -1.42 3.75 -1.70
N LYS A 216 -1.15 2.48 -2.01
CA LYS A 216 -0.50 2.09 -3.28
C LYS A 216 -1.33 2.50 -4.51
N ALA A 217 -2.66 2.31 -4.47
CA ALA A 217 -3.55 2.68 -5.57
C ALA A 217 -3.62 4.20 -5.77
N SER A 218 -3.73 4.97 -4.68
CA SER A 218 -3.66 6.44 -4.73
C SER A 218 -2.31 6.94 -5.23
N LYS A 219 -1.21 6.32 -4.78
CA LYS A 219 0.14 6.66 -5.24
C LYS A 219 0.27 6.46 -6.75
N LEU A 220 -0.21 5.34 -7.30
CA LEU A 220 -0.20 5.08 -8.74
C LEU A 220 -0.94 6.18 -9.52
N VAL A 221 -2.11 6.62 -9.05
CA VAL A 221 -2.84 7.74 -9.66
C VAL A 221 -1.98 9.01 -9.68
N LEU A 222 -1.33 9.35 -8.55
CA LEU A 222 -0.46 10.52 -8.47
C LEU A 222 0.77 10.40 -9.38
N ASP A 223 1.42 9.24 -9.42
CA ASP A 223 2.60 9.00 -10.27
C ASP A 223 2.24 9.13 -11.76
N LEU A 224 1.07 8.65 -12.18
CA LEU A 224 0.55 8.83 -13.53
C LEU A 224 0.20 10.28 -13.84
N VAL A 225 -0.46 10.99 -12.92
CA VAL A 225 -0.75 12.43 -13.07
C VAL A 225 0.56 13.20 -13.25
N LEU A 226 1.56 12.96 -12.41
CA LEU A 226 2.87 13.60 -12.53
C LEU A 226 3.58 13.23 -13.83
N ALA A 227 3.50 11.98 -14.27
CA ALA A 227 4.08 11.54 -15.55
C ALA A 227 3.50 12.30 -16.75
N ILE A 228 2.20 12.59 -16.70
CA ILE A 228 1.44 13.23 -17.77
C ILE A 228 1.61 14.76 -17.70
N ASP A 229 1.43 15.38 -16.53
CA ASP A 229 1.42 16.83 -16.34
C ASP A 229 2.82 17.47 -16.25
N ALA A 230 3.88 16.72 -15.93
CA ALA A 230 5.25 17.26 -15.81
C ALA A 230 5.78 17.94 -17.09
N GLY A 231 5.06 17.87 -18.21
CA GLY A 231 5.39 18.60 -19.43
C GLY A 231 4.53 19.81 -19.78
N ALA A 232 3.40 20.06 -19.09
CA ALA A 232 2.49 21.17 -19.43
C ALA A 232 3.11 22.54 -19.11
N GLY A 233 4.00 22.63 -18.11
CA GLY A 233 4.69 23.87 -17.74
C GLY A 233 5.96 24.18 -18.54
N ALA A 234 6.43 23.27 -19.40
CA ALA A 234 7.71 23.38 -20.09
C ALA A 234 7.60 23.72 -21.58
N VAL A 235 6.39 23.91 -22.12
CA VAL A 235 6.23 24.50 -23.46
C VAL A 235 6.38 26.01 -23.30
N PRO A 236 7.52 26.64 -23.66
CA PRO A 236 7.58 28.08 -23.73
C PRO A 236 6.48 28.48 -24.71
N ALA A 237 5.53 29.30 -24.25
CA ALA A 237 4.58 29.96 -25.11
C ALA A 237 5.37 30.47 -26.32
N ARG A 238 5.17 29.85 -27.50
CA ARG A 238 5.76 30.32 -28.73
C ARG A 238 5.26 31.74 -28.87
N ARG A 239 6.09 32.72 -28.49
CA ARG A 239 5.89 34.13 -28.79
C ARG A 239 5.61 34.17 -30.27
N SER A 240 4.36 34.44 -30.61
CA SER A 240 3.96 34.89 -31.93
C SER A 240 4.79 36.12 -32.25
N ALA A 241 5.88 35.88 -32.98
CA ALA A 241 6.72 36.90 -33.57
C ALA A 241 5.95 37.52 -34.74
N ALA A 242 5.17 38.56 -34.45
CA ALA A 242 4.70 39.54 -35.44
C ALA A 242 4.12 40.77 -34.74
N SER A 243 4.97 41.61 -34.15
CA SER A 243 4.65 43.03 -33.93
C SER A 243 5.94 43.82 -33.64
N ARG A 244 6.52 44.30 -34.73
CA ARG A 244 7.35 45.51 -34.88
C ARG A 244 7.60 46.34 -33.61
N ALA A 245 8.89 46.54 -33.33
CA ALA A 245 9.38 47.63 -32.49
C ALA A 245 9.13 49.01 -33.15
N PRO A 246 9.05 50.07 -32.33
CA PRO A 246 9.79 51.28 -32.66
C PRO A 246 10.72 51.72 -31.52
N ALA A 247 11.71 52.51 -31.92
CA ALA A 247 12.91 52.87 -31.20
C ALA A 247 12.71 53.76 -29.95
N ARG A 248 13.74 53.71 -29.09
CA ARG A 248 14.05 54.58 -27.94
C ARG A 248 13.92 56.08 -28.25
N PRO A 249 13.75 56.91 -27.19
CA PRO A 249 14.92 57.63 -26.67
C PRO A 249 15.10 57.53 -25.15
N ALA A 250 16.34 57.76 -24.73
CA ALA A 250 16.82 57.74 -23.36
C ALA A 250 16.62 59.09 -22.64
N ALA A 251 16.39 59.07 -21.32
CA ALA A 251 17.04 59.97 -20.35
C ALA A 251 16.64 59.66 -18.89
N ALA A 252 17.69 59.59 -18.06
CA ALA A 252 17.80 60.10 -16.69
C ALA A 252 16.85 59.61 -15.56
N GLY A 253 17.46 58.84 -14.64
CA GLY A 253 17.51 59.23 -13.23
C GLY A 253 16.40 58.74 -12.31
N ALA A 254 16.72 57.80 -11.41
CA ALA A 254 16.58 57.99 -9.95
C ALA A 254 16.76 56.67 -9.19
N LYS A 255 17.76 56.70 -8.29
CA LYS A 255 17.83 56.12 -6.93
C LYS A 255 17.34 54.68 -6.70
N ALA A 256 18.33 53.82 -6.48
CA ALA A 256 18.21 52.52 -5.82
C ALA A 256 17.69 52.65 -4.37
N PRO A 257 16.76 51.78 -3.94
CA PRO A 257 16.55 51.51 -2.53
C PRO A 257 17.46 50.38 -2.02
N SER A 258 17.75 50.49 -0.73
CA SER A 258 18.75 49.77 0.04
C SER A 258 18.45 48.27 0.23
N ARG A 259 19.54 47.48 0.16
CA ARG A 259 19.61 46.09 0.64
C ARG A 259 19.20 46.04 2.12
N ARG A 260 18.06 45.42 2.41
CA ARG A 260 17.64 45.04 3.77
C ARG A 260 18.26 43.67 4.11
N GLY A 261 18.99 43.61 5.22
CA GLY A 261 19.81 42.49 5.64
C GLY A 261 19.03 41.20 5.88
N GLY A 262 19.60 40.08 5.42
CA GLY A 262 19.21 38.74 5.81
C GLY A 262 19.78 38.40 7.17
N SER A 263 18.91 38.22 8.16
CA SER A 263 19.24 37.59 9.43
C SER A 263 19.39 36.09 9.21
N ALA A 264 20.57 35.56 9.53
CA ALA A 264 20.82 34.13 9.62
C ALA A 264 19.87 33.51 10.66
N GLY A 265 19.00 32.61 10.21
CA GLY A 265 18.14 31.81 11.08
C GLY A 265 19.01 30.86 11.90
N ALA A 266 18.92 31.00 13.22
CA ALA A 266 19.52 30.09 14.17
C ALA A 266 18.91 28.68 14.03
N ALA A 267 19.75 27.65 14.07
CA ALA A 267 19.34 26.26 14.10
C ALA A 267 18.45 25.97 15.33
N PRO A 268 17.41 25.12 15.19
CA PRO A 268 16.56 24.74 16.30
C PRO A 268 17.35 23.95 17.36
N LYS A 269 17.19 24.33 18.63
CA LYS A 269 17.72 23.59 19.78
C LYS A 269 17.13 22.18 19.82
N PRO A 270 17.93 21.14 20.11
CA PRO A 270 17.41 19.80 20.35
C PRO A 270 16.51 19.78 21.60
N PRO A 271 15.50 18.89 21.63
CA PRO A 271 14.62 18.74 22.78
C PRO A 271 15.38 18.29 24.03
N PRO A 272 14.95 18.71 25.23
CA PRO A 272 15.56 18.29 26.48
C PRO A 272 15.45 16.77 26.64
N GLN A 273 16.56 16.13 27.04
CA GLN A 273 16.55 14.72 27.40
C GLN A 273 15.63 14.49 28.60
N PRO A 274 14.81 13.42 28.60
CA PRO A 274 14.04 13.05 29.77
C PRO A 274 15.00 12.70 30.93
N PRO A 275 14.63 13.03 32.18
CA PRO A 275 15.43 12.66 33.34
C PRO A 275 15.58 11.14 33.39
N ARG A 276 16.83 10.68 33.52
CA ARG A 276 17.13 9.30 33.92
C ARG A 276 16.52 9.09 35.32
N GLY A 277 15.31 8.53 35.35
CA GLY A 277 14.74 7.98 36.58
C GLY A 277 15.67 6.88 37.08
N GLY A 278 16.17 7.07 38.30
CA GLY A 278 16.87 6.04 39.03
C GLY A 278 15.90 4.92 39.35
N ASP A 279 16.30 3.70 39.01
CA ASP A 279 15.69 2.47 39.51
C ASP A 279 16.03 2.36 41.00
N ASP A 280 15.22 3.01 41.84
CA ASP A 280 15.09 2.67 43.27
C ASP A 280 13.89 1.72 43.40
N PHE A 281 14.14 0.45 43.13
CA PHE A 281 13.32 -0.66 43.63
C PHE A 281 14.21 -1.51 44.53
N ASP A 282 14.19 -1.19 45.83
CA ASP A 282 14.60 -2.11 46.89
C ASP A 282 13.35 -2.84 47.44
N PRO A 283 13.48 -4.15 47.79
CA PRO A 283 12.37 -5.09 48.02
C PRO A 283 11.61 -4.91 49.35
#